data_AF-A0A1X3DHN4-F1
#
_entry.id   AF-A0A1X3DHN4-F1
#
_cell.length_a   1.000
_cell.length_b   1.000
_cell.length_c   1.000
_cell.angle_alpha   90.00
_cell.angle_beta   90.00
_cell.angle_gamma   90.00
#
_symmetry.space_group_name_H-M   'P 1'
#
loop_
_entity.id
_entity.type
_entity.pdbx_description
1 polymer ?
#
loop_
_entity_poly.entity_id
_entity_poly.type
_entity_poly.pdbx_seq_one_letter_code
_entity_poly.pdbx_strand_id
1 'polypeptide(L)'
;MCQKGDILICARNGSKSLVGKAAIINEEGLSFGAFMAIFRSPFNPYVFYYLHSPLFRSAFDGVGTTTINQITQDNLRNRLIPLPPLAEQARIVAKLDALLAQIELLENLS
;
A
#
# COMPACT_ATOMS: atom_id res chain seq x y z
N MET A 1 11.04 13.98 4.16
CA MET A 1 11.52 13.58 2.83
C MET A 1 11.35 12.07 2.69
N CYS A 2 10.90 11.61 1.54
CA CYS A 2 10.78 10.19 1.24
C CYS A 2 12.17 9.57 1.10
N GLN A 3 12.25 8.26 1.35
CA GLN A 3 13.40 7.42 1.07
C GLN A 3 13.02 6.38 0.03
N LYS A 4 14.00 5.92 -0.73
CA LYS A 4 13.81 4.78 -1.63
C LYS A 4 13.34 3.56 -0.83
N GLY A 5 12.31 2.89 -1.34
CA GLY A 5 11.66 1.75 -0.70
C GLY A 5 10.51 2.10 0.23
N ASP A 6 10.27 3.40 0.52
CA ASP A 6 9.07 3.81 1.26
C ASP A 6 7.79 3.41 0.53
N ILE A 7 6.75 3.14 1.31
CA ILE A 7 5.39 3.02 0.77
C ILE A 7 4.68 4.35 0.97
N LEU A 8 4.31 5.00 -0.14
CA LEU A 8 3.45 6.17 -0.16
C LEU A 8 1.99 5.71 -0.19
N ILE A 9 1.17 6.19 0.75
CA ILE A 9 -0.24 5.83 0.89
C ILE A 9 -1.10 7.06 0.70
N CYS A 10 -2.15 6.96 -0.12
CA CYS A 10 -3.17 8.00 -0.23
C CYS A 10 -4.04 8.01 1.04
N ALA A 11 -3.76 8.92 1.96
CA ALA A 11 -4.44 8.98 3.26
C ALA A 11 -5.80 9.69 3.17
N ARG A 12 -5.97 10.65 2.25
CA ARG A 12 -7.21 11.42 2.08
C ARG A 12 -7.52 11.61 0.59
N ASN A 13 -8.77 11.35 0.20
CA ASN A 13 -9.24 11.56 -1.16
C ASN A 13 -10.76 11.74 -1.19
N GLY A 14 -11.27 12.52 -2.15
CA GLY A 14 -12.72 12.64 -2.38
C GLY A 14 -13.35 11.30 -2.79
N SER A 15 -12.63 10.48 -3.55
CA SER A 15 -13.04 9.12 -3.89
C SER A 15 -12.61 8.11 -2.82
N LYS A 16 -13.59 7.38 -2.25
CA LYS A 16 -13.34 6.28 -1.31
C LYS A 16 -12.44 5.20 -1.92
N SER A 17 -12.54 4.94 -3.22
CA SER A 17 -11.75 3.90 -3.91
C SER A 17 -10.26 4.25 -4.03
N LEU A 18 -9.90 5.54 -3.88
CA LEU A 18 -8.52 6.00 -3.95
C LEU A 18 -7.85 6.06 -2.58
N VAL A 19 -8.62 6.27 -1.51
CA VAL A 19 -8.09 6.23 -0.14
C VAL A 19 -7.52 4.84 0.15
N GLY A 20 -6.30 4.79 0.69
CA GLY A 20 -5.57 3.57 0.99
C GLY A 20 -4.80 2.95 -0.17
N LYS A 21 -4.91 3.49 -1.40
CA LYS A 21 -4.00 3.08 -2.49
C LYS A 21 -2.56 3.40 -2.12
N ALA A 22 -1.65 2.51 -2.52
CA ALA A 22 -0.26 2.59 -2.13
C ALA A 22 0.68 2.44 -3.34
N ALA A 23 1.87 3.04 -3.24
CA ALA A 23 2.94 2.94 -4.23
C ALA A 23 4.30 2.83 -3.53
N ILE A 24 5.24 2.10 -4.13
CA ILE A 24 6.64 2.08 -3.67
C ILE A 24 7.37 3.27 -4.28
N ILE A 25 8.10 4.00 -3.44
CA ILE A 25 8.98 5.08 -3.86
C ILE A 25 10.30 4.49 -4.37
N ASN A 26 10.63 4.74 -5.64
CA ASN A 26 11.85 4.20 -6.27
C ASN A 26 13.03 5.18 -6.29
N GLU A 27 12.79 6.44 -5.91
CA GLU A 27 13.74 7.54 -6.00
C GLU A 27 13.91 8.26 -4.65
N GLU A 28 15.08 8.86 -4.44
CA GLU A 28 15.37 9.65 -3.25
C GLU A 28 15.04 11.14 -3.46
N GLY A 29 15.03 11.91 -2.37
CA GLY A 29 14.84 13.36 -2.44
C GLY A 29 13.39 13.82 -2.70
N LEU A 30 12.45 12.88 -2.83
CA LEU A 30 11.04 13.22 -3.07
C LEU A 30 10.35 13.79 -1.83
N SER A 31 9.38 14.67 -2.08
CA SER A 31 8.41 15.14 -1.09
C SER A 31 6.99 14.72 -1.49
N PHE A 32 6.07 14.76 -0.54
CA PHE A 32 4.66 14.39 -0.77
C PHE A 32 3.73 15.45 -0.19
N GLY A 33 2.57 15.61 -0.81
CA GLY A 33 1.55 16.55 -0.37
C GLY A 33 0.83 16.12 0.91
N ALA A 34 0.10 17.04 1.53
CA ALA A 34 -0.53 16.90 2.85
C ALA A 34 -1.55 15.75 2.99
N PHE A 35 -1.99 15.16 1.88
CA PHE A 35 -2.99 14.08 1.85
C PHE A 35 -2.40 12.68 1.66
N MET A 36 -1.07 12.57 1.72
CA MET A 36 -0.36 11.31 1.66
C MET A 36 0.26 10.97 3.02
N ALA A 37 0.54 9.69 3.24
CA ALA A 37 1.28 9.18 4.37
C ALA A 37 2.44 8.31 3.87
N ILE A 38 3.51 8.25 4.66
CA ILE A 38 4.64 7.33 4.42
C ILE A 38 4.57 6.21 5.43
N PHE A 39 4.69 4.98 4.94
CA PHE A 39 4.95 3.79 5.73
C PHE A 39 6.35 3.27 5.41
N ARG A 40 7.16 3.07 6.46
CA ARG A 40 8.56 2.63 6.34
C ARG A 40 8.80 1.44 7.26
N SER A 41 9.28 0.35 6.69
CA SER A 41 9.60 -0.90 7.39
C SER A 41 10.60 -1.72 6.57
N PRO A 42 11.44 -2.57 7.20
CA PRO A 42 12.24 -3.55 6.47
C PRO A 42 11.40 -4.59 5.72
N PHE A 43 10.09 -4.70 6.00
CA PHE A 43 9.18 -5.67 5.39
C PHE A 43 8.34 -5.07 4.24
N ASN A 44 8.71 -3.89 3.73
CA ASN A 44 7.93 -3.17 2.73
C ASN A 44 7.52 -3.98 1.48
N PRO A 45 8.36 -4.87 0.90
CA PRO A 45 7.92 -5.69 -0.24
C PRO A 45 6.68 -6.53 0.04
N TYR A 46 6.62 -7.17 1.21
CA TYR A 46 5.44 -7.94 1.63
C TYR A 46 4.29 -7.02 2.03
N VAL A 47 4.58 -5.97 2.81
CA VAL A 47 3.55 -5.03 3.29
C VAL A 47 2.85 -4.36 2.12
N PHE A 48 3.56 -4.01 1.05
CA PHE A 48 2.98 -3.42 -0.16
C PHE A 48 1.83 -4.29 -0.72
N TYR A 49 2.05 -5.60 -0.83
CA TYR A 49 1.02 -6.53 -1.27
C TYR A 49 -0.09 -6.73 -0.24
N TYR A 50 0.24 -6.75 1.05
CA TYR A 50 -0.77 -6.81 2.11
C TYR A 50 -1.71 -5.60 2.08
N LEU A 51 -1.19 -4.39 1.86
CA LEU A 51 -2.01 -3.16 1.75
C LEU A 51 -2.97 -3.20 0.54
N HIS A 52 -2.65 -3.98 -0.48
CA HIS A 52 -3.53 -4.21 -1.64
C HIS A 52 -4.48 -5.41 -1.46
N SER A 53 -4.37 -6.14 -0.35
CA SER A 53 -5.21 -7.30 -0.10
C SER A 53 -6.64 -6.92 0.31
N PRO A 54 -7.63 -7.80 0.04
CA PRO A 54 -8.99 -7.63 0.56
C PRO A 54 -9.04 -7.57 2.09
N LEU A 55 -8.10 -8.22 2.79
CA LEU A 55 -8.00 -8.21 4.25
C LEU A 55 -7.69 -6.81 4.80
N PHE A 56 -6.74 -6.11 4.17
CA PHE A 56 -6.47 -4.73 4.54
C PHE A 56 -7.66 -3.84 4.18
N ARG A 57 -8.27 -4.04 3.01
CA ARG A 57 -9.39 -3.21 2.56
C ARG A 57 -10.61 -3.31 3.47
N SER A 58 -10.97 -4.53 3.87
CA SER A 58 -12.13 -4.77 4.75
C SER A 58 -11.95 -4.16 6.14
N ALA A 59 -10.71 -3.99 6.60
CA ALA A 59 -10.42 -3.29 7.86
C ALA A 59 -10.84 -1.81 7.85
N PHE A 60 -11.09 -1.22 6.67
CA PHE A 60 -11.57 0.16 6.51
C PHE A 60 -12.98 0.26 5.95
N ASP A 61 -13.65 -0.88 5.73
CA ASP A 61 -15.08 -0.87 5.42
C ASP A 61 -15.86 -0.42 6.67
N GLY A 62 -16.75 0.57 6.49
CA GLY A 62 -17.49 1.22 7.59
C GLY A 62 -16.82 2.47 8.20
N VAL A 63 -15.55 2.78 7.88
CA VAL A 63 -14.90 4.03 8.33
C VAL A 63 -15.24 5.15 7.33
N GLY A 64 -16.28 5.93 7.62
CA GLY A 64 -16.72 7.04 6.77
C GLY A 64 -17.17 8.24 7.58
N THR A 65 -16.42 9.34 7.51
CA THR A 65 -16.89 10.68 7.89
C THR A 65 -17.51 11.35 6.67
N THR A 66 -18.64 12.02 6.86
CA THR A 66 -19.62 12.47 5.85
C THR A 66 -19.14 13.52 4.82
N THR A 67 -17.85 13.80 4.70
CA THR A 67 -17.37 14.87 3.79
C THR A 67 -16.02 14.57 3.12
N ILE A 68 -15.10 13.84 3.74
CA ILE A 68 -13.83 13.39 3.15
C ILE A 68 -13.56 11.96 3.62
N ASN A 69 -13.30 11.05 2.67
CA ASN A 69 -12.83 9.70 2.99
C ASN A 69 -11.38 9.81 3.47
N GLN A 70 -11.08 9.25 4.64
CA GLN A 70 -9.75 9.36 5.23
C GLN A 70 -9.33 8.11 6.00
N ILE A 71 -8.05 7.78 5.89
CA ILE A 71 -7.33 6.89 6.80
C ILE A 71 -6.44 7.80 7.65
N THR A 72 -6.75 7.91 8.93
CA THR A 72 -5.95 8.72 9.85
C THR A 72 -4.65 8.00 10.23
N GLN A 73 -3.66 8.76 10.72
CA GLN A 73 -2.43 8.18 11.27
C GLN A 73 -2.72 7.19 12.40
N ASP A 74 -3.71 7.48 13.25
CA ASP A 74 -4.12 6.58 14.33
C ASP A 74 -4.78 5.31 13.79
N ASN A 75 -5.56 5.41 12.71
CA ASN A 75 -6.09 4.22 12.04
C ASN A 75 -5.00 3.33 11.47
N LEU A 76 -3.86 3.89 11.02
CA LEU A 76 -2.73 3.08 10.54
C LEU A 76 -1.92 2.50 11.69
N ARG A 77 -1.64 3.31 12.73
CA ARG A 77 -0.81 2.89 13.88
C ARG A 77 -1.44 1.78 14.71
N ASN A 78 -2.76 1.76 14.81
CA ASN A 78 -3.48 0.77 15.62
C ASN A 78 -3.81 -0.54 14.86
N ARG A 79 -3.29 -0.71 13.64
CA ARG A 79 -3.56 -1.91 12.84
C ARG A 79 -2.40 -2.87 12.92
N LEU A 80 -2.76 -4.15 13.10
CA LEU A 80 -1.81 -5.24 13.04
C LEU A 80 -1.62 -5.67 11.58
N ILE A 81 -0.36 -5.87 11.20
CA ILE A 81 0.01 -6.48 9.93
C ILE A 81 0.45 -7.92 10.25
N PRO A 82 -0.20 -8.95 9.67
CA PRO A 82 0.26 -10.32 9.83
C PRO A 82 1.59 -10.48 9.10
N LEU A 83 2.67 -10.75 9.83
CA LEU A 83 3.99 -10.99 9.24
C LEU A 83 4.30 -12.48 9.31
N PRO A 84 4.17 -13.23 8.19
CA PRO A 84 4.59 -14.63 8.16
C PRO A 84 6.12 -14.74 8.26
N PRO A 85 6.70 -15.95 8.39
CA PRO A 85 8.16 -16.11 8.37
C PRO A 85 8.81 -15.49 7.13
N LEU A 86 10.05 -15.02 7.24
CA LEU A 86 10.73 -14.28 6.15
C LEU A 86 10.77 -15.04 4.82
N ALA A 87 10.99 -16.36 4.87
CA ALA A 87 10.96 -17.20 3.68
C ALA A 87 9.60 -17.18 2.98
N GLU A 88 8.51 -17.16 3.77
CA GLU A 88 7.15 -17.11 3.24
C GLU A 88 6.79 -15.72 2.72
N GLN A 89 7.25 -14.65 3.38
CA GLN A 89 7.14 -13.29 2.85
C GLN A 89 7.78 -13.18 1.46
N ALA A 90 9.01 -13.67 1.31
CA ALA A 90 9.73 -13.65 0.04
C ALA A 90 9.02 -14.50 -1.04
N ARG A 91 8.52 -15.69 -0.67
CA ARG A 91 7.76 -16.56 -1.58
C ARG A 91 6.50 -15.89 -2.11
N ILE A 92 5.74 -15.20 -1.25
CA ILE A 92 4.52 -14.48 -1.63
C ILE A 92 4.86 -13.33 -2.58
N VAL A 93 5.85 -12.50 -2.24
CA VAL A 93 6.30 -11.38 -3.07
C VAL A 93 6.70 -11.85 -4.46
N ALA A 94 7.58 -12.85 -4.55
CA ALA A 94 8.05 -13.37 -5.82
C ALA A 94 6.91 -13.93 -6.70
N LYS A 95 5.91 -14.58 -6.08
CA LYS A 95 4.76 -15.11 -6.82
C LYS A 95 3.87 -14.00 -7.37
N LEU A 96 3.63 -12.95 -6.59
CA LEU A 96 2.80 -11.82 -7.01
C LEU A 96 3.49 -10.97 -8.07
N ASP A 97 4.79 -10.69 -7.91
CA ASP A 97 5.60 -10.00 -8.92
C ASP A 97 5.54 -10.74 -10.26
N ALA A 98 5.76 -12.06 -10.25
CA ALA A 98 5.74 -12.88 -11.47
C ALA A 98 4.38 -12.91 -12.15
N LEU A 99 3.27 -12.87 -11.39
CA LEU A 99 1.92 -12.83 -11.95
C LEU A 99 1.60 -11.46 -12.55
N LEU A 100 1.98 -10.37 -11.87
CA LEU A 100 1.74 -9.01 -12.37
C LEU A 100 2.56 -8.73 -13.63
N ALA A 101 3.81 -9.19 -13.70
CA ALA A 101 4.63 -9.07 -14.91
C ALA A 101 4.02 -9.84 -16.11
N GLN A 102 3.37 -10.98 -15.86
CA GLN A 102 2.64 -11.71 -16.92
C GLN A 102 1.42 -10.93 -17.41
N ILE A 103 0.66 -10.31 -16.49
CA ILE A 103 -0.50 -9.48 -16.84
C ILE A 103 -0.06 -8.28 -17.69
N GLU A 104 0.98 -7.57 -17.26
CA GLU A 104 1.52 -6.42 -17.99
C GLU A 104 2.00 -6.80 -19.40
N LEU A 105 2.66 -7.96 -19.54
CA LEU A 105 3.05 -8.47 -20.86
C LEU A 105 1.82 -8.71 -21.77
N LEU A 106 0.76 -9.29 -21.22
CA LEU A 106 -0.47 -9.57 -21.99
C LEU A 106 -1.21 -8.29 -22.37
N GLU A 107 -1.30 -7.30 -21.47
CA GLU A 107 -1.91 -6.00 -21.74
C GLU A 107 -1.17 -5.23 -22.83
N ASN A 108 0.16 -5.37 -22.93
CA ASN A 108 0.97 -4.73 -23.97
C ASN A 108 0.90 -5.42 -25.34
N LEU A 109 0.28 -6.60 -25.43
CA LEU A 109 0.08 -7.34 -26.69
C LEU A 109 -1.28 -7.05 -27.35
N SER A 110 -2.20 -6.42 -26.63
CA SER A 110 -3.55 -6.03 -27.09
C SER A 110 -3.62 -4.57 -27.51
#